data_AF-A0A927UA89-F1
#
_entry.id   AF-A0A927UA89-F1
#
_cell.length_a   1.000
_cell.length_b   1.000
_cell.length_c   1.000
_cell.angle_alpha   90.00
_cell.angle_beta   90.00
_cell.angle_gamma   90.00
#
_symmetry.space_group_name_H-M   'P 1'
#
loop_
_entity.id
_entity.type
_entity.pdbx_description
1 polymer ?
#
loop_
_entity_poly.entity_id
_entity_poly.type
_entity_poly.pdbx_seq_one_letter_code
_entity_poly.pdbx_strand_id
1 'polypeptide(L)' 'MSKWAFNYESGEYEDIDRDGFSWTRGEYTYNWDDSEYRREEEEEERRRNSLFGDDNDLW' A
#
# COMPACT_ATOMS: atom_id res chain seq x y z
N MET A 1 -4.44 -7.70 3.18
CA MET A 1 -5.63 -6.97 3.67
C MET A 1 -5.97 -6.06 2.54
N SER A 2 -7.15 -6.28 1.97
CA SER A 2 -7.62 -5.55 0.83
C SER A 2 -8.13 -4.19 1.27
N LYS A 3 -8.07 -3.22 0.36
CA LYS A 3 -8.48 -1.84 0.60
C LYS A 3 -9.42 -1.42 -0.48
N TRP A 4 -10.34 -0.54 -0.11
CA TRP A 4 -11.18 0.18 -1.04
C TRP A 4 -10.32 1.16 -1.85
N ALA A 5 -9.95 0.75 -3.06
CA ALA A 5 -9.08 1.50 -3.95
C ALA A 5 -9.76 1.76 -5.29
N PHE A 6 -9.40 2.86 -5.94
CA PHE A 6 -9.98 3.22 -7.22
C PHE A 6 -9.33 2.41 -8.34
N ASN A 7 -10.12 1.69 -9.13
CA ASN A 7 -9.67 0.98 -10.31
C ASN A 7 -9.82 1.90 -11.53
N TYR A 8 -8.72 2.20 -12.21
CA TYR A 8 -8.72 3.06 -13.39
C TYR A 8 -9.14 2.32 -14.67
N GLU A 9 -9.10 0.99 -14.68
CA GLU A 9 -9.59 0.18 -15.80
C GLU A 9 -11.12 0.11 -15.80
N SER A 10 -11.72 -0.04 -14.61
CA SER A 10 -13.17 -0.06 -14.48
C SER A 10 -13.80 1.31 -14.23
N GLY A 11 -13.03 2.27 -13.72
CA GLY A 11 -13.50 3.60 -13.33
C GLY A 11 -14.33 3.60 -12.05
N GLU A 12 -14.26 2.51 -11.26
CA GLU A 12 -15.03 2.34 -10.03
C GLU A 12 -14.09 2.03 -8.86
N TYR A 13 -14.57 2.28 -7.64
CA TYR A 13 -13.85 1.82 -6.46
C TYR A 13 -14.16 0.34 -6.19
N GLU A 14 -13.11 -0.41 -5.87
CA GLU A 14 -13.17 -1.85 -5.67
C GLU A 14 -12.34 -2.24 -4.45
N ASP A 15 -12.62 -3.43 -3.91
CA ASP A 15 -11.82 -4.03 -2.84
C ASP A 15 -10.60 -4.71 -3.45
N ILE A 16 -9.45 -4.03 -3.41
CA ILE A 16 -8.22 -4.45 -4.08
C ILE A 16 -7.14 -4.74 -3.04
N ASP A 17 -6.55 -5.94 -3.09
CA ASP A 17 -5.39 -6.31 -2.28
C ASP A 17 -4.11 -5.60 -2.77
N ARG A 18 -3.09 -5.58 -1.91
CA ARG A 18 -1.79 -4.93 -2.21
C ARG A 18 -1.13 -5.47 -3.48
N ASP A 19 -1.40 -6.72 -3.85
CA ASP A 19 -0.89 -7.36 -5.08
C ASP A 19 -1.69 -6.96 -6.34
N GLY A 20 -2.70 -6.11 -6.20
CA GLY A 20 -3.58 -5.67 -7.29
C GLY A 20 -4.76 -6.61 -7.55
N PHE A 21 -5.00 -7.60 -6.69
CA PHE A 21 -6.15 -8.49 -6.84
C PHE A 21 -7.45 -7.83 -6.39
N SER A 22 -8.41 -7.63 -7.30
CA SER A 22 -9.75 -7.13 -6.98
C SER A 22 -10.64 -8.27 -6.51
N TRP A 23 -11.03 -8.26 -5.23
CA TRP A 23 -12.00 -9.21 -4.66
C TRP A 23 -13.41 -9.00 -5.19
N THR A 24 -13.73 -7.77 -5.59
CA THR A 24 -15.05 -7.41 -6.14
C THR A 24 -15.28 -8.03 -7.51
N ARG A 25 -14.26 -8.04 -8.37
CA ARG A 25 -14.32 -8.65 -9.71
C ARG A 25 -13.82 -10.10 -9.73
N GLY A 26 -12.95 -10.46 -8.78
CA GLY A 26 -12.24 -11.74 -8.77
C GLY A 26 -11.08 -11.80 -9.78
N GLU A 27 -10.51 -10.65 -10.16
CA GLU A 27 -9.47 -10.55 -11.19
C GLU A 27 -8.34 -9.60 -10.78
N TYR A 28 -7.16 -9.78 -11.37
CA TYR A 28 -6.03 -8.87 -11.18
C TYR A 28 -6.23 -7.58 -11.97
N THR A 29 -6.09 -6.46 -11.27
CA THR A 29 -6.10 -5.11 -11.83
C THR A 29 -4.69 -4.56 -11.76
N TYR A 30 -4.18 -4.07 -12.88
CA TYR A 30 -2.83 -3.49 -12.95
C TYR A 30 -2.84 -1.97 -12.83
N ASN A 31 -3.96 -1.33 -13.17
CA ASN A 31 -4.10 0.11 -13.14
C ASN A 31 -5.13 0.52 -12.07
N TRP A 32 -4.66 0.68 -10.84
CA TRP A 32 -5.47 1.07 -9.68
C TRP A 32 -4.66 2.01 -8.77
N ASP A 33 -5.36 2.69 -7.86
CA ASP A 33 -4.75 3.66 -6.95
C ASP A 33 -4.05 2.97 -5.76
N ASP A 34 -2.77 2.62 -5.96
CA ASP A 34 -1.90 2.00 -4.95
C ASP A 34 -1.23 2.99 -3.99
N SER A 35 -1.57 4.28 -4.10
CA SER A 35 -0.92 5.36 -3.36
C SER A 35 -1.04 5.22 -1.84
N GLU A 36 -2.17 4.72 -1.34
CA GLU A 36 -2.39 4.43 0.07
C GLU A 36 -1.48 3.32 0.61
N TYR A 37 -1.24 2.27 -0.19
CA TYR A 37 -0.33 1.19 0.20
C TYR A 37 1.13 1.66 0.19
N ARG A 38 1.52 2.46 -0.80
CA ARG A 38 2.86 3.06 -0.84
C ARG A 38 3.13 3.97 0.34
N ARG A 39 2.17 4.82 0.71
CA ARG A 39 2.33 5.73 1.85
C ARG A 39 2.49 4.97 3.16
N GLU A 40 1.68 3.94 3.39
CA GLU A 40 1.79 3.10 4.58
C GLU A 40 3.14 2.39 4.66
N GLU A 41 3.62 1.84 3.54
CA GLU A 41 4.92 1.16 3.48
C GLU A 41 6.07 2.12 3.79
N GLU A 42 6.04 3.34 3.24
CA GLU A 42 7.02 4.38 3.53
C GLU A 42 6.97 4.82 5.00
N GLU A 43 5.78 4.98 5.60
CA GLU A 43 5.62 5.33 7.01
C GLU A 43 6.10 4.21 7.94
N GLU A 44 5.84 2.95 7.57
CA GLU A 44 6.31 1.78 8.32
C GLU A 44 7.84 1.62 8.25
N GLU A 45 8.43 1.84 7.07
CA GLU A 45 9.89 1.91 6.92
C GLU A 45 10.49 3.05 7.74
N ARG A 46 9.89 4.25 7.72
CA ARG A 46 10.36 5.37 8.54
C ARG A 46 10.24 5.09 10.03
N ARG A 47 9.16 4.44 10.48
CA ARG A 47 9.03 3.99 11.88
C ARG A 47 10.10 2.97 12.23
N ARG A 48 10.33 1.95 11.40
CA ARG A 48 11.42 0.98 11.62
C ARG A 48 12.77 1.69 11.66
N ASN A 49 13.08 2.53 10.68
CA ASN A 49 14.35 3.25 10.63
C ASN A 49 14.53 4.20 11.83
N SER A 50 13.46 4.82 12.32
CA SER A 50 13.52 5.62 13.56
C SER A 50 13.68 4.77 14.83
N LEU A 51 13.15 3.53 14.83
CA LEU A 51 13.24 2.63 15.98
C LEU A 51 14.60 1.92 16.06
N PHE A 52 15.27 1.71 14.92
CA PHE A 52 16.60 1.08 14.82
C PHE A 52 17.74 2.11 14.63
N GLY A 53 17.43 3.40 14.49
CA GLY A 53 18.40 4.46 14.16
C GLY A 53 18.90 5.28 15.36
N ASP A 54 18.37 5.08 16.57
CA ASP A 54 18.71 5.85 17.77
C ASP A 54 20.01 5.36 18.47
N ASP A 55 20.54 4.20 18.08
CA ASP A 55 21.77 3.62 18.66
C ASP A 55 23.08 4.09 17.97
N ASN A 56 23.05 5.18 17.19
CA ASN A 56 24.27 5.71 16.53
C ASN A 56 24.56 7.19 16.83
N ASP A 57 24.00 7.74 17.90
CA ASP A 57 24.40 9.06 18.46
C ASP A 57 25.14 8.93 19.81
N LEU A 58 25.95 7.88 19.96
CA LEU A 58 26.98 7.77 21.01
C LEU A 58 28.35 7.61 20.34
N TRP A 59 28.93 8.71 19.85
CA TRP A 59 30.36 9.10 19.94
C TRP A 59 30.64 10.38 19.16
#